data_AF-A0A286EV18-F1
#
_entry.id   AF-A0A286EV18-F1
#
_cell.length_a   1.000
_cell.length_b   1.000
_cell.length_c   1.000
_cell.angle_alpha   90.00
_cell.angle_beta   90.00
_cell.angle_gamma   90.00
#
_symmetry.space_group_name_H-M   'P 1'
#
loop_
_entity.id
_entity.type
_entity.pdbx_description
1 polymer ?
#
loop_
_entity_poly.entity_id
_entity_poly.type
_entity_poly.pdbx_seq_one_letter_code
_entity_poly.pdbx_strand_id
1 'polypeptide(L)' 'MAQEQLLASWLDTPTRQAIVTFIADITTTGDTFVPEPERVAVFDNHGTLWTEKPIPIQLDFT' A
#
# COMPACT_ATOMS: atom_id res chain seq x y z
N MET A 1 -15.92 17.21 2.51
CA MET A 1 -15.84 15.95 3.26
C MET A 1 -14.62 15.20 2.73
N ALA A 2 -13.48 15.26 3.43
CA ALA A 2 -12.20 14.77 2.91
C ALA A 2 -12.02 13.24 3.04
N GLN A 3 -12.92 12.56 3.76
CA GLN A 3 -12.85 11.13 4.04
C GLN A 3 -13.34 10.24 2.88
N GLU A 4 -14.11 10.79 1.93
CA GLU A 4 -14.77 10.04 0.85
C GLU A 4 -13.84 9.53 -0.27
N GLN A 5 -12.52 9.78 -0.21
CA GLN A 5 -11.57 9.38 -1.29
C GLN A 5 -10.43 8.44 -0.87
N LEU A 6 -10.26 8.11 0.41
CA LEU A 6 -9.11 7.28 0.83
C LEU A 6 -9.32 5.81 0.42
N LEU A 7 -8.44 5.32 -0.46
CA LEU A 7 -8.47 3.97 -1.02
C LEU A 7 -9.82 3.66 -1.70
N ALA A 8 -10.33 4.57 -2.55
CA ALA A 8 -11.65 4.47 -3.19
C ALA A 8 -11.87 3.18 -4.02
N SER A 9 -10.80 2.56 -4.54
CA SER A 9 -10.87 1.29 -5.28
C SER A 9 -10.77 0.04 -4.39
N TRP A 10 -10.62 0.21 -3.07
CA TRP A 10 -10.48 -0.90 -2.14
C TRP A 10 -11.83 -1.23 -1.49
N LEU A 11 -12.19 -2.51 -1.52
CA LEU A 11 -13.34 -3.02 -0.78
C LEU A 11 -13.11 -2.88 0.73
N ASP A 12 -14.21 -2.72 1.47
CA ASP A 12 -14.17 -2.70 2.93
C ASP A 12 -13.89 -4.11 3.47
N THR A 13 -12.62 -4.35 3.78
CA THR A 13 -12.07 -5.67 4.12
C THR A 13 -11.06 -5.53 5.26
N PRO A 14 -10.75 -6.61 5.99
CA PRO A 14 -9.73 -6.58 7.04
C PRO A 14 -8.37 -6.07 6.55
N THR A 15 -7.99 -6.36 5.30
CA THR A 15 -6.74 -5.87 4.69
C THR A 15 -6.73 -4.34 4.55
N ARG A 16 -7.82 -3.75 4.01
CA ARG A 16 -7.95 -2.29 3.91
C ARG A 16 -7.87 -1.64 5.28
N GLN A 17 -8.58 -2.20 6.26
CA GLN A 17 -8.58 -1.68 7.63
C GLN A 17 -7.19 -1.74 8.27
N ALA A 18 -6.47 -2.86 8.10
CA ALA A 18 -5.12 -3.03 8.63
C ALA A 18 -4.14 -2.00 8.07
N ILE A 19 -4.20 -1.71 6.76
CA ILE A 19 -3.35 -0.68 6.13
C ILE A 19 -3.63 0.70 6.74
N VAL A 20 -4.91 1.09 6.84
CA VAL A 20 -5.28 2.42 7.36
C VAL A 20 -4.91 2.57 8.84
N THR A 21 -5.17 1.53 9.65
CA THR A 21 -4.79 1.51 11.07
C THR A 21 -3.28 1.59 11.24
N PHE A 22 -2.51 0.77 10.51
CA PHE A 22 -1.05 0.81 10.56
C PHE A 22 -0.49 2.20 10.24
N ILE A 23 -0.99 2.84 9.18
CA ILE A 23 -0.56 4.19 8.80
C ILE A 23 -0.89 5.19 9.91
N ALA A 24 -2.10 5.13 10.49
CA ALA A 24 -2.51 6.02 11.57
C ALA A 24 -1.60 5.86 12.81
N ASP A 25 -1.28 4.62 13.17
CA ASP A 25 -0.46 4.29 14.34
C ASP A 25 0.99 4.79 14.20
N ILE A 26 1.58 4.70 13.01
CA ILE A 26 2.98 5.13 12.80
C ILE A 26 3.14 6.63 12.50
N THR A 27 2.04 7.32 12.17
CA THR A 27 2.05 8.76 11.84
C THR A 27 1.54 9.67 12.95
N THR A 28 0.87 9.11 13.96
CA THR A 28 0.38 9.85 15.13
C THR A 28 1.40 9.78 16.26
N THR A 29 1.67 10.91 16.93
CA THR A 29 2.59 10.93 18.08
C THR A 29 2.14 9.95 19.16
N GLY A 30 3.06 9.08 19.58
CA GLY A 30 2.80 8.01 20.55
C GLY A 30 3.89 6.95 20.49
N ASP A 31 3.65 5.82 21.17
CA ASP A 31 4.66 4.76 21.34
C ASP A 31 5.06 4.07 20.03
N THR A 32 4.18 4.08 19.03
CA THR A 32 4.38 3.47 17.71
C THR A 32 4.81 4.47 16.64
N PHE A 33 5.01 5.73 17.00
CA PHE A 33 5.37 6.78 16.04
C PHE A 33 6.71 6.49 15.37
N VAL A 34 6.73 6.59 14.03
CA VAL A 34 7.95 6.44 13.23
C VAL A 34 8.31 7.80 12.62
N PRO A 35 9.57 8.29 12.76
CA PRO A 35 10.04 9.49 12.09
C PRO A 35 9.85 9.42 10.58
N GLU A 36 9.48 10.53 9.93
CA GLU A 36 9.19 10.56 8.49
C GLU A 36 10.30 9.95 7.61
N PRO A 37 11.60 10.20 7.84
CA PRO A 37 12.67 9.61 7.04
C PRO A 37 12.77 8.07 7.12
N GLU A 38 12.18 7.46 8.14
CA GLU A 38 12.20 6.01 8.38
C GLU A 38 10.95 5.30 7.83
N ARG A 39 9.96 6.05 7.32
CA ARG A 39 8.70 5.50 6.79
C ARG A 39 8.88 4.95 5.37
N VAL A 40 9.60 3.84 5.24
CA VAL A 40 9.86 3.18 3.96
C VAL A 40 8.94 1.98 3.79
N ALA A 41 8.18 1.94 2.69
CA ALA A 41 7.38 0.79 2.28
C ALA A 41 7.95 0.20 0.98
N VAL A 42 8.01 -1.13 0.90
CA VAL A 42 8.51 -1.86 -0.27
C VAL A 42 7.40 -2.70 -0.86
N PHE A 43 7.29 -2.68 -2.18
CA PHE A 43 6.32 -3.47 -2.94
C PHE A 43 7.09 -4.29 -3.97
N ASP A 44 6.71 -5.55 -4.13
CA ASP A 44 7.11 -6.31 -5.32
C ASP A 44 6.43 -5.71 -6.56
N ASN A 45 6.93 -5.99 -7.76
CA ASN A 45 6.42 -5.43 -9.01
C ASN A 45 5.45 -6.40 -9.70
N HIS A 46 5.97 -7.52 -10.21
CA HIS A 46 5.21 -8.53 -10.95
C HIS A 46 4.16 -9.22 -10.06
N GLY A 47 2.91 -9.26 -10.51
CA GLY A 47 1.81 -9.84 -9.72
C GLY A 47 1.33 -8.99 -8.55
N THR A 48 2.00 -7.87 -8.24
CA THR A 48 1.63 -6.95 -7.14
C THR A 48 1.21 -5.59 -7.67
N LEU A 49 2.07 -4.89 -8.40
CA LEU A 49 1.78 -3.58 -9.00
C LEU A 49 1.24 -3.69 -10.44
N TRP A 50 1.57 -4.78 -11.13
CA TRP A 50 1.07 -5.06 -12.49
C TRP A 50 0.94 -6.57 -12.76
N THR A 51 0.25 -6.92 -13.85
CA THR A 51 0.04 -8.32 -14.22
C THR A 51 1.35 -9.02 -14.59
N GLU A 52 1.49 -10.27 -14.14
CA GLU A 52 2.59 -11.17 -14.52
C GLU A 52 2.12 -12.33 -15.41
N LYS A 53 0.85 -12.30 -15.84
CA LYS A 53 0.23 -13.37 -16.64
C LYS A 53 -0.11 -12.89 -18.05
N PRO A 54 -0.02 -13.78 -19.06
CA PRO A 54 0.38 -15.19 -18.97
C PRO A 54 1.89 -15.41 -18.85
N ILE A 55 2.70 -14.40 -19.19
CA ILE A 55 4.15 -14.39 -19.06
C ILE A 55 4.58 -13.05 -18.44
N PRO A 56 5.75 -12.98 -17.76
CA PRO A 56 6.27 -11.72 -17.23
C PRO A 56 6.46 -10.68 -18.33
N ILE A 57 6.00 -9.46 -18.08
CA ILE A 57 5.99 -8.37 -19.07
C ILE A 57 7.39 -7.95 -19.56
N GLN A 58 8.44 -8.19 -18.77
CA GLN A 58 9.82 -7.93 -19.21
C GLN A 58 10.22 -8.77 -20.44
N LEU A 59 9.56 -9.90 -20.69
CA LEU A 59 9.79 -10.72 -21.88
C LEU A 59 9.19 -10.11 -23.17
N ASP A 60 8.33 -9.09 -23.06
CA ASP A 60 7.74 -8.36 -24.19
C ASP A 60 8.63 -7.17 -24.64
N PHE A 61 9.74 -6.90 -23.93
CA PHE A 61 10.65 -5.80 -24.26
C PHE A 61 11.80 -6.20 -25.20
N THR A 62 11.76 -7.41 -25.77
CA THR A 62 12.78 -7.95 -26.68
C THR A 62 12.42 -7.80 -28.15
#